data_AF-A0A916QF58-F1
#
_entry.id   AF-A0A916QF58-F1
#
_cell.length_a   1.000
_cell.length_b   1.000
_cell.length_c   1.000
_cell.angle_alpha   90.00
_cell.angle_beta   90.00
_cell.angle_gamma   90.00
#
_symmetry.space_group_name_H-M   'P 1'
#
loop_
_entity.id
_entity.type
_entity.pdbx_description
1 polymer ?
#
loop_
_entity_poly.entity_id
_entity_poly.type
_entity_poly.pdbx_seq_one_letter_code
_entity_poly.pdbx_strand_id
1 'polypeptide(L)'
;MIYVGKNNAQNDYVTNRLARPSDTWLHTKDIPGSHVVIRSANFGEETLYAAAQLAAYYSQARGSSQVPVDYTLIKHVHKPNGAKPGFVIYDHQKTLYITPDEAYIAQLERCSGESSSG
;
A
#
# COMPACT_ATOMS: atom_id res chain seq x y z
N MET A 1 8.91 -5.26 6.31
CA MET A 1 9.10 -5.07 4.84
C MET A 1 7.86 -4.45 4.24
N ILE A 2 7.98 -3.59 3.22
CA ILE A 2 6.84 -2.99 2.50
C ILE A 2 6.76 -3.61 1.10
N TYR A 3 5.56 -3.98 0.66
CA TYR A 3 5.30 -4.51 -0.68
C TYR A 3 4.29 -3.63 -1.39
N VAL A 4 4.49 -3.42 -2.70
CA VAL A 4 3.61 -2.60 -3.55
C VAL A 4 3.19 -3.41 -4.77
N GLY A 5 1.89 -3.54 -4.99
CA GLY A 5 1.38 -4.11 -6.24
C GLY A 5 1.38 -3.07 -7.36
N LYS A 6 2.09 -3.31 -8.47
CA LYS A 6 2.21 -2.34 -9.59
C LYS A 6 1.10 -2.47 -10.63
N ASN A 7 0.21 -3.45 -10.48
CA ASN A 7 -0.95 -3.69 -11.35
C ASN A 7 -1.98 -4.55 -10.61
N ASN A 8 -3.16 -4.74 -11.20
CA ASN A 8 -4.27 -5.48 -10.58
C ASN A 8 -3.93 -6.93 -10.19
N ALA A 9 -3.13 -7.63 -10.99
CA ALA A 9 -2.71 -9.00 -10.68
C ALA A 9 -1.74 -9.03 -9.49
N GLN A 10 -0.80 -8.08 -9.43
CA GLN A 10 0.10 -7.93 -8.29
C GLN A 10 -0.64 -7.45 -7.04
N ASN A 11 -1.61 -6.53 -7.16
CA ASN A 11 -2.48 -6.10 -6.06
C ASN A 11 -3.20 -7.30 -5.43
N ASP A 12 -3.76 -8.18 -6.27
CA ASP A 12 -4.39 -9.42 -5.83
C ASP A 12 -3.41 -10.32 -5.10
N TYR A 13 -2.21 -10.50 -5.65
CA TYR A 13 -1.16 -11.32 -5.05
C TYR A 13 -0.71 -10.78 -3.68
N VAL A 14 -0.35 -9.49 -3.60
CA VAL A 14 0.19 -8.92 -2.35
C VAL A 14 -0.86 -8.92 -1.25
N THR A 15 -2.13 -8.72 -1.58
CA THR A 15 -3.23 -8.59 -0.61
C THR A 15 -3.77 -9.96 -0.18
N ASN A 16 -4.08 -10.83 -1.15
CA ASN A 16 -4.85 -12.04 -0.89
C ASN A 16 -3.99 -13.31 -0.78
N ARG A 17 -2.71 -13.28 -1.20
CA ARG A 17 -1.83 -14.46 -1.20
C ARG A 17 -0.57 -14.30 -0.36
N LEU A 18 0.09 -13.15 -0.47
CA LEU A 18 1.35 -12.89 0.22
C LEU A 18 1.13 -12.52 1.68
N ALA A 19 0.20 -11.58 1.93
CA ALA A 19 -0.02 -11.00 3.24
C ALA A 19 -0.61 -11.98 4.25
N ARG A 20 -0.30 -11.76 5.53
CA ARG A 20 -0.90 -12.45 6.68
C ARG A 20 -2.06 -11.61 7.24
N PRO A 21 -3.03 -12.22 7.94
CA PRO A 21 -4.14 -11.49 8.55
C PRO A 21 -3.74 -10.33 9.50
N SER A 22 -2.55 -10.41 10.10
CA SER A 22 -1.97 -9.40 10.99
C SER A 22 -1.16 -8.31 10.27
N ASP A 23 -0.92 -8.44 8.96
CA ASP A 23 -0.19 -7.43 8.18
C ASP A 23 -1.11 -6.22 7.94
N THR A 24 -0.52 -5.03 7.77
CA THR A 24 -1.27 -3.80 7.50
C THR A 24 -1.35 -3.55 6.01
N TRP A 25 -2.56 -3.33 5.51
CA TRP A 25 -2.87 -2.96 4.13
C TRP A 25 -3.16 -1.47 4.02
N LEU A 26 -2.72 -0.85 2.94
CA LEU A 26 -2.96 0.55 2.62
C LEU A 26 -3.39 0.71 1.16
N HIS A 27 -4.28 1.68 0.92
CA HIS A 27 -4.75 2.06 -0.42
C HIS A 27 -5.35 3.47 -0.39
N THR A 28 -5.32 4.17 -1.52
CA THR A 28 -5.95 5.49 -1.65
C THR A 28 -7.47 5.39 -1.59
N LYS A 29 -8.08 6.14 -0.67
CA LYS A 29 -9.53 6.11 -0.46
C LYS A 29 -10.28 6.56 -1.72
N ASP A 30 -11.19 5.71 -2.20
CA ASP A 30 -12.07 5.95 -3.36
C ASP A 30 -11.35 6.33 -4.68
N ILE A 31 -10.04 6.11 -4.74
CA ILE A 31 -9.18 6.49 -5.87
C ILE A 31 -8.44 5.23 -6.37
N PRO A 32 -8.44 4.95 -7.69
CA PRO A 32 -7.65 3.86 -8.23
C PRO A 32 -6.15 4.02 -7.95
N GLY A 33 -5.53 2.94 -7.46
CA GLY A 33 -4.12 2.94 -7.08
C GLY A 33 -3.60 1.57 -6.64
N SER A 34 -2.32 1.52 -6.32
CA SER A 34 -1.62 0.33 -5.86
C SER A 34 -2.05 -0.12 -4.46
N HIS A 35 -2.14 -1.44 -4.25
CA HIS A 35 -2.24 -2.01 -2.91
C HIS A 35 -0.85 -2.05 -2.29
N VAL A 36 -0.72 -1.51 -1.08
CA VAL A 36 0.53 -1.52 -0.32
C VAL A 36 0.35 -2.34 0.95
N VAL A 37 1.32 -3.18 1.28
CA VAL A 37 1.29 -4.04 2.48
C VAL A 37 2.56 -3.88 3.29
N ILE A 38 2.40 -3.55 4.57
CA ILE A 38 3.47 -3.61 5.57
C ILE A 38 3.43 -5.01 6.21
N ARG A 39 4.43 -5.82 5.89
CA ARG A 39 4.64 -7.13 6.53
C ARG A 39 5.53 -6.97 7.76
N SER A 40 4.90 -6.54 8.85
CA SER A 40 5.46 -6.51 10.19
C SER A 40 4.32 -6.35 11.19
N ALA A 41 4.35 -7.10 12.29
CA ALA A 41 3.41 -6.90 13.39
C ALA A 41 3.72 -5.63 14.20
N ASN A 42 4.99 -5.20 14.20
CA ASN A 42 5.48 -4.02 14.89
C ASN A 42 6.20 -3.11 13.90
N PHE A 43 5.67 -1.90 13.69
CA PHE A 43 6.31 -0.88 12.86
C PHE A 43 6.06 0.50 13.48
N GLY A 44 7.01 1.40 13.30
CA GLY A 44 6.89 2.79 13.74
C GLY A 44 6.11 3.67 12.75
N GLU A 45 5.81 4.89 13.17
CA GLU A 45 5.10 5.87 12.34
C GLU A 45 5.81 6.15 11.01
N GLU A 46 7.14 6.15 10.98
CA GLU A 46 7.92 6.35 9.75
C GLU A 46 7.65 5.28 8.69
N THR A 47 7.50 4.01 9.10
CA THR A 47 7.19 2.91 8.17
C THR A 47 5.76 3.04 7.65
N LEU A 48 4.82 3.45 8.51
CA LEU A 48 3.45 3.71 8.11
C LEU A 48 3.38 4.86 7.10
N TYR A 49 4.09 5.96 7.38
CA TYR A 49 4.20 7.11 6.49
C TYR A 49 4.82 6.74 5.15
N ALA A 50 5.92 5.97 5.14
CA ALA A 50 6.56 5.50 3.91
C ALA A 50 5.61 4.65 3.06
N ALA A 51 4.86 3.74 3.67
CA ALA A 51 3.87 2.93 2.98
C ALA A 51 2.71 3.78 2.41
N ALA A 52 2.27 4.80 3.16
CA ALA A 52 1.21 5.70 2.72
C ALA A 52 1.67 6.62 1.57
N GLN A 53 2.93 7.08 1.61
CA GLN A 53 3.57 7.79 0.48
C GLN A 53 3.57 6.94 -0.78
N LEU A 54 3.95 5.66 -0.68
CA LEU A 54 3.93 4.73 -1.81
C LEU A 54 2.51 4.53 -2.36
N ALA A 55 1.51 4.36 -1.48
CA ALA A 55 0.12 4.20 -1.88
C ALA A 55 -0.41 5.43 -2.64
N ALA A 56 -0.14 6.63 -2.12
CA ALA A 56 -0.55 7.89 -2.74
C ALA A 56 0.19 8.14 -4.07
N TYR A 57 1.49 7.87 -4.12
CA TYR A 57 2.32 8.09 -5.32
C TYR A 57 1.94 7.15 -6.47
N TYR A 58 1.69 5.86 -6.22
CA TYR A 58 1.24 4.91 -7.24
C TYR A 58 -0.28 4.87 -7.41
N SER A 59 -0.93 6.03 -7.24
CA SER A 59 -2.36 6.21 -7.48
C SER A 59 -2.61 7.22 -8.61
N GLN A 60 -3.87 7.34 -9.02
CA GLN A 60 -4.29 8.42 -9.92
C GLN A 60 -4.18 9.82 -9.29
N ALA A 61 -4.05 9.93 -7.96
CA ALA A 61 -3.94 11.19 -7.24
C ALA A 61 -2.48 11.63 -6.99
N ARG A 62 -1.49 11.03 -7.66
CA ARG A 62 -0.05 11.29 -7.45
C ARG A 62 0.37 12.77 -7.49
N GLY A 63 -0.34 13.61 -8.25
CA GLY A 63 -0.06 15.05 -8.38
C GLY A 63 -0.91 15.95 -7.48
N SER A 64 -1.69 15.36 -6.57
CA SER A 64 -2.58 16.09 -5.65
C SER A 64 -1.92 16.27 -4.29
N SER A 65 -2.46 17.17 -3.47
CA SER A 65 -2.06 17.33 -2.05
C SER A 65 -3.14 16.78 -1.13
N GLN A 66 -2.74 16.36 0.09
CA GLN A 66 -3.65 15.79 1.09
C GLN A 66 -4.51 14.64 0.54
N VAL A 67 -3.89 13.73 -0.22
CA VAL A 67 -4.51 12.51 -0.73
C VAL A 67 -4.92 11.62 0.45
N PRO A 68 -6.19 11.22 0.56
CA PRO A 68 -6.63 10.32 1.61
C PRO A 68 -6.13 8.89 1.33
N VAL A 69 -5.41 8.32 2.28
CA VAL A 69 -4.91 6.94 2.24
C VAL A 69 -5.51 6.18 3.41
N ASP A 70 -6.33 5.19 3.10
CA ASP A 70 -6.91 4.30 4.09
C ASP A 70 -5.93 3.18 4.43
N TYR A 71 -5.89 2.81 5.70
CA TYR A 71 -5.16 1.64 6.18
C TYR A 71 -5.96 0.83 7.18
N THR A 72 -5.82 -0.49 7.10
CA THR A 72 -6.46 -1.46 8.01
C THR A 72 -5.63 -2.75 8.04
N LEU A 73 -5.99 -3.69 8.91
CA LEU A 73 -5.36 -5.01 8.90
C LEU A 73 -5.93 -5.86 7.74
N ILE A 74 -5.10 -6.71 7.15
CA ILE A 74 -5.49 -7.60 6.05
C ILE A 74 -6.70 -8.48 6.40
N LYS A 75 -6.87 -8.86 7.68
CA LYS A 75 -8.05 -9.61 8.14
C LYS A 75 -9.39 -8.88 7.92
N HIS A 76 -9.36 -7.56 7.75
CA HIS A 76 -10.50 -6.69 7.45
C HIS A 76 -10.67 -6.42 5.95
N VAL A 77 -9.78 -6.97 5.11
CA VAL A 77 -9.80 -6.82 3.66
C VAL A 77 -10.31 -8.11 3.05
N HIS A 78 -11.37 -8.01 2.26
CA HIS A 78 -12.03 -9.16 1.65
C HIS A 78 -12.17 -8.98 0.15
N LYS A 79 -11.94 -10.06 -0.59
CA LYS A 79 -12.25 -10.15 -2.01
C LYS A 79 -13.60 -10.85 -2.18
N PRO A 80 -14.64 -10.17 -2.69
CA PRO A 80 -15.91 -10.84 -2.99
C PRO A 80 -15.74 -11.96 -4.03
N ASN A 81 -16.54 -13.00 -3.90
CA ASN A 81 -16.50 -14.15 -4.82
C ASN A 81 -16.79 -13.70 -6.26
N GLY A 82 -15.94 -14.12 -7.19
CA GLY A 82 -16.06 -13.77 -8.61
C GLY A 82 -15.58 -12.36 -8.96
N ALA A 83 -15.09 -11.57 -8.00
CA ALA A 83 -14.57 -10.24 -8.29
C ALA A 83 -13.27 -10.28 -9.12
N LYS A 84 -13.07 -9.24 -9.94
CA LYS A 84 -11.87 -9.07 -10.77
C LYS A 84 -10.61 -8.95 -9.88
N PRO A 85 -9.41 -9.32 -10.37
CA PRO A 85 -8.16 -9.12 -9.65
C PRO A 85 -7.99 -7.66 -9.21
N GLY A 86 -7.49 -7.45 -7.99
CA GLY A 86 -7.30 -6.13 -7.39
C GLY A 86 -8.56 -5.52 -6.76
N PHE A 87 -9.75 -6.07 -7.01
CA PHE A 87 -10.97 -5.59 -6.35
C PHE A 87 -11.08 -6.17 -4.94
N VAL A 88 -11.24 -5.28 -3.95
CA VAL A 88 -11.43 -5.63 -2.54
C VAL A 88 -12.46 -4.70 -1.89
N ILE A 89 -13.10 -5.20 -0.85
CA ILE A 89 -13.88 -4.42 0.12
C ILE A 89 -13.15 -4.47 1.46
N TYR A 90 -13.30 -3.45 2.29
CA TYR A 90 -12.64 -3.39 3.59
C TYR A 90 -13.41 -2.57 4.61
N ASP A 91 -13.11 -2.82 5.88
CA ASP A 91 -13.68 -2.12 7.03
C ASP A 91 -12.64 -1.82 8.12
N HIS A 92 -13.08 -1.17 9.21
CA HIS A 92 -12.27 -0.78 10.37
C HIS A 92 -11.01 0.04 10.02
N GLN A 93 -11.08 0.77 8.92
CA GLN A 93 -9.97 1.56 8.43
C GLN A 93 -9.77 2.85 9.22
N LYS A 94 -8.54 3.35 9.15
CA LYS A 94 -8.17 4.71 9.52
C LYS A 94 -7.63 5.41 8.29
N THR A 95 -7.80 6.72 8.21
CA THR A 95 -7.37 7.53 7.07
C THR A 95 -6.20 8.42 7.45
N LEU A 96 -5.15 8.42 6.63
CA LEU A 96 -4.05 9.38 6.65
C LEU A 96 -4.21 10.34 5.48
N TYR A 97 -3.76 11.59 5.64
CA TYR A 97 -3.72 12.57 4.56
C TYR A 97 -2.28 12.79 4.15
N ILE A 98 -1.98 12.47 2.90
CA ILE A 98 -0.61 12.38 2.39
C ILE A 98 -0.45 13.31 1.19
N THR A 99 0.62 14.10 1.19
CA THR A 99 1.06 14.82 0.00
C THR A 99 2.24 14.05 -0.60
N PRO A 100 2.08 13.37 -1.75
CA PRO A 100 3.14 12.60 -2.39
C PRO A 100 4.40 13.45 -2.60
N ASP A 101 5.55 12.90 -2.24
CA ASP A 101 6.87 13.52 -2.44
C ASP A 101 7.72 12.62 -3.33
N GLU A 102 7.94 13.05 -4.57
CA GLU A 102 8.71 12.29 -5.56
C GLU A 102 10.17 12.06 -5.14
N ALA A 103 10.79 13.03 -4.48
CA ALA A 103 12.17 12.92 -4.03
C ALA A 103 12.29 11.87 -2.92
N TYR A 104 11.32 11.86 -2.00
CA TYR A 104 11.24 10.85 -0.95
C TYR A 104 11.02 9.44 -1.51
N ILE A 105 10.12 9.27 -2.49
CA ILE A 105 9.91 7.97 -3.14
C ILE A 105 11.17 7.48 -3.85
N ALA A 106 11.86 8.35 -4.59
CA ALA A 106 13.12 7.98 -5.26
C ALA A 106 14.19 7.51 -4.27
N GLN A 107 14.24 8.08 -3.06
CA GLN A 107 15.13 7.62 -2.00
C GLN A 107 14.75 6.22 -1.49
N LEU A 108 13.46 5.95 -1.28
CA LEU A 108 12.97 4.63 -0.85
C LEU A 108 13.32 3.54 -1.88
N GLU A 109 13.12 3.82 -3.17
CA GLU A 109 13.43 2.86 -4.24
C GLU A 109 14.93 2.55 -4.30
N ARG A 110 15.79 3.57 -4.16
CA ARG A 110 17.25 3.38 -4.12
C ARG A 110 17.70 2.48 -2.96
N CYS A 111 17.17 2.70 -1.76
CA CYS A 111 17.51 1.86 -0.60
C CYS A 111 17.01 0.42 -0.73
N SER A 112 15.96 0.18 -1.52
CA SER A 112 15.48 -1.19 -1.81
C SER A 112 16.31 -1.93 -2.86
N GLY A 113 17.15 -1.22 -3.63
CA GLY A 113 17.96 -1.75 -4.73
C GLY A 113 19.41 -2.13 -4.37
N GLU A 114 19.90 -1.80 -3.17
CA GLU A 114 21.29 -2.07 -2.75
C GLU A 114 21.47 -3.44 -2.06
N SER A 115 20.86 -4.49 -2.60
CA SER A 115 21.08 -5.89 -2.15
C SER A 115 21.27 -6.83 -3.33
N SER A 116 22.14 -6.46 -4.28
CA SER A 116 22.68 -7.39 -5.28
C SER A 116 23.91 -6.78 -5.94
N SER A 117 25.02 -6.78 -5.20
CA SER A 117 26.39 -6.61 -5.70
C SER A 117 27.33 -7.40 -4.78
N GLY A 118 27.49 -8.68 -5.07
CA GLY A 118 28.45 -9.59 -4.45
C GLY A 118 28.75 -10.73 -5.42
#